data_AF-A0AAD5GTW8-F1
#
_entry.id   AF-A0AAD5GTW8-F1
#
_cell.length_a   1.000
_cell.length_b   1.000
_cell.length_c   1.000
_cell.angle_alpha   90.00
_cell.angle_beta   90.00
_cell.angle_gamma   90.00
#
_symmetry.space_group_name_H-M   'P 1'
#
loop_
_entity.id
_entity.type
_entity.pdbx_description
1 polymer ?
#
loop_
_entity_poly.entity_id
_entity_poly.type
_entity_poly.pdbx_seq_one_letter_code
_entity_poly.pdbx_strand_id
1 'polypeptide(L)'
;MFTKSVLLRKPFKRRDTAQLVWGRQWEKFDESHRVMLFTNGDKCWNGPQRSLTVRLRCGSKVELADIDEPSRCEYSALLTTPALCQEGRLKELEDKLEAVNKDQPQGHDEL
;
A
#
# COMPACT_ATOMS: atom_id res chain seq x y z
N MET A 1 -64.81 1.51 -25.08
CA MET A 1 -64.27 2.57 -24.21
C MET A 1 -63.10 1.99 -23.41
N PHE A 2 -61.89 2.49 -23.69
CA PHE A 2 -60.70 2.69 -22.84
C PHE A 2 -60.36 1.67 -21.74
N THR A 3 -59.15 1.17 -21.51
CA THR A 3 -57.83 1.07 -22.19
C THR A 3 -57.02 0.14 -21.27
N LYS A 4 -56.16 -0.73 -21.83
CA LYS A 4 -55.23 -1.58 -21.06
C LYS A 4 -54.37 -0.72 -20.13
N SER A 5 -54.53 -0.86 -18.82
CA SER A 5 -53.64 -0.22 -17.84
C SER A 5 -52.37 -1.08 -17.70
N VAL A 6 -51.37 -0.76 -18.52
CA VAL A 6 -50.01 -1.25 -18.35
C VAL A 6 -49.48 -0.65 -17.05
N LEU A 7 -49.23 -1.49 -16.04
CA LEU A 7 -48.41 -1.12 -14.89
C LEU A 7 -47.02 -0.76 -15.42
N LEU A 8 -46.76 0.53 -15.64
CA LEU A 8 -45.42 1.05 -15.83
C LEU A 8 -44.61 0.71 -14.58
N ARG A 9 -43.79 -0.35 -14.68
CA ARG A 9 -42.65 -0.52 -13.79
C ARG A 9 -41.79 0.72 -13.97
N LYS A 10 -41.77 1.59 -12.96
CA LYS A 10 -40.88 2.76 -12.90
C LYS A 10 -39.47 2.27 -13.25
N PRO A 11 -38.73 2.95 -14.13
CA PRO A 11 -37.35 2.58 -14.38
C PRO A 11 -36.60 2.69 -13.04
N PHE A 12 -36.14 1.55 -12.54
CA PHE A 12 -35.13 1.49 -11.49
C PHE A 12 -33.90 2.18 -12.08
N LYS A 13 -33.76 3.47 -11.78
CA LYS A 13 -32.63 4.29 -12.21
C LYS A 13 -31.40 3.61 -11.61
N ARG A 14 -30.65 2.88 -12.44
CA ARG A 14 -29.32 2.38 -12.07
C ARG A 14 -28.58 3.62 -11.60
N ARG A 15 -28.30 3.67 -10.30
CA ARG A 15 -27.43 4.68 -9.73
C ARG A 15 -26.08 4.36 -10.36
N ASP A 16 -25.64 5.18 -11.31
CA ASP A 16 -24.38 5.00 -12.02
C ASP A 16 -23.25 4.98 -10.99
N THR A 17 -22.84 3.78 -10.57
CA THR A 17 -21.74 3.55 -9.63
C THR A 17 -20.39 4.00 -10.20
N ALA A 18 -20.36 4.34 -11.49
CA ALA A 18 -19.19 4.89 -12.16
C ALA A 18 -18.78 6.28 -11.64
N GLN A 19 -19.61 7.04 -10.92
CA GLN A 19 -19.23 8.36 -10.41
C GLN A 19 -18.62 8.35 -9.01
N LEU A 20 -18.59 7.22 -8.30
CA LEU A 20 -18.20 7.15 -6.88
C LEU A 20 -16.76 6.64 -6.62
N VAL A 21 -15.94 6.45 -7.67
CA VAL A 21 -14.60 5.81 -7.53
C VAL A 21 -13.45 6.62 -8.15
N TRP A 22 -13.68 7.83 -8.65
CA TRP A 22 -12.65 8.64 -9.35
C TRP A 22 -11.86 9.61 -8.45
N GLY A 23 -11.95 9.48 -7.12
CA GLY A 23 -11.27 10.36 -6.16
C GLY A 23 -10.17 9.69 -5.32
N ARG A 24 -9.84 8.43 -5.63
CA ARG A 24 -8.83 7.63 -4.91
C ARG A 24 -7.73 7.20 -5.87
N GLN A 25 -7.08 8.18 -6.48
CA GLN A 25 -6.06 7.94 -7.49
C GLN A 25 -4.70 7.65 -6.83
N TRP A 26 -4.03 6.59 -7.28
CA TRP A 26 -2.59 6.49 -7.15
C TRP A 26 -1.95 7.61 -7.97
N GLU A 27 -1.05 8.39 -7.37
CA GLU A 27 -0.45 9.55 -8.04
C GLU A 27 0.76 9.11 -8.87
N LYS A 28 1.76 8.52 -8.22
CA LYS A 28 3.02 8.12 -8.85
C LYS A 28 3.82 7.16 -7.97
N PHE A 29 4.83 6.57 -8.59
CA PHE A 29 5.97 5.99 -7.89
C PHE A 29 7.01 7.08 -7.68
N ASP A 30 7.78 6.96 -6.61
CA ASP A 30 9.07 7.65 -6.50
C ASP A 30 10.05 7.14 -7.57
N GLU A 31 11.13 7.90 -7.85
CA GLU A 31 12.16 7.57 -8.86
C GLU A 31 12.77 6.18 -8.63
N SER A 32 12.86 5.76 -7.37
CA SER A 32 13.36 4.44 -6.97
C SER A 32 12.37 3.28 -7.16
N HIS A 33 11.11 3.55 -7.53
CA HIS A 33 9.99 2.61 -7.58
C HIS A 33 9.72 1.85 -6.27
N ARG A 34 10.22 2.36 -5.14
CA ARG A 34 10.03 1.74 -3.80
C ARG A 34 8.99 2.45 -2.96
N VAL A 35 8.43 3.55 -3.45
CA VAL A 35 7.42 4.32 -2.73
C VAL A 35 6.26 4.60 -3.66
N MET A 36 5.05 4.29 -3.22
CA MET A 36 3.80 4.65 -3.88
C MET A 36 3.18 5.83 -3.14
N LEU A 37 2.84 6.87 -3.87
CA LEU A 37 2.21 8.07 -3.33
C LEU A 37 0.73 8.09 -3.71
N PHE A 38 -0.13 8.21 -2.70
CA PHE A 38 -1.56 8.42 -2.85
C PHE A 38 -1.88 9.78 -2.24
N THR A 39 -2.36 10.70 -3.07
CA THR A 39 -2.70 12.08 -2.66
C THR A 39 -4.11 12.43 -3.10
N ASN A 40 -4.60 13.59 -2.65
CA ASN A 40 -5.94 14.10 -2.97
C ASN A 40 -7.06 13.12 -2.58
N GLY A 41 -6.89 12.41 -1.46
CA GLY A 41 -7.95 11.59 -0.88
C GLY A 41 -9.07 12.41 -0.23
N ASP A 42 -10.01 11.72 0.39
CA ASP A 42 -11.20 12.34 0.99
C ASP A 42 -10.84 13.46 1.98
N LYS A 43 -11.61 14.56 1.92
CA LYS A 43 -11.43 15.72 2.82
C LYS A 43 -11.46 15.27 4.29
N CYS A 44 -10.41 15.64 5.02
CA CYS A 44 -10.33 15.45 6.46
C CYS A 44 -11.08 16.56 7.19
N TRP A 45 -11.84 16.23 8.23
CA TRP A 45 -12.48 17.24 9.06
C TRP A 45 -11.37 17.90 9.91
N ASN A 46 -11.05 19.17 9.62
CA ASN A 46 -9.97 19.91 10.27
C ASN A 46 -8.54 19.37 10.01
N GLY A 47 -8.27 18.95 8.78
CA GLY A 47 -6.95 18.53 8.31
C GLY A 47 -6.79 18.70 6.81
N PRO A 48 -5.61 18.40 6.25
CA PRO A 48 -5.39 18.40 4.82
C PRO A 48 -6.24 17.32 4.12
N GLN A 49 -6.19 17.28 2.79
CA GLN A 49 -6.73 16.12 2.06
C GLN A 49 -5.95 14.87 2.48
N ARG A 50 -6.65 13.74 2.66
CA ARG A 50 -5.98 12.50 3.09
C ARG A 50 -4.89 12.11 2.10
N SER A 51 -3.73 11.74 2.64
CA SER A 51 -2.60 11.24 1.87
C SER A 51 -2.11 9.93 2.47
N LEU A 52 -1.59 9.05 1.63
CA LEU A 52 -0.98 7.78 2.05
C LEU A 52 0.32 7.57 1.27
N THR A 53 1.40 7.35 2.01
CA THR A 53 2.70 6.98 1.46
C THR A 53 2.96 5.51 1.76
N VAL A 54 2.99 4.67 0.73
CA VAL A 54 3.28 3.23 0.89
C VAL A 54 4.72 2.95 0.51
N ARG A 55 5.52 2.53 1.48
CA ARG A 55 6.88 2.04 1.28
C ARG A 55 6.84 0.56 0.94
N LEU A 56 7.52 0.18 -0.12
CA LEU A 56 7.58 -1.19 -0.59
C LEU A 56 8.86 -1.87 -0.09
N ARG A 57 8.73 -3.09 0.45
CA ARG A 57 9.82 -3.95 0.88
C ARG A 57 9.76 -5.29 0.14
N CYS A 58 10.91 -5.87 -0.14
CA CYS A 58 10.97 -7.27 -0.60
C CYS A 58 10.48 -8.22 0.49
N GLY A 59 9.61 -9.15 0.11
CA GLY A 59 9.32 -10.36 0.88
C GLY A 59 8.47 -11.34 0.06
N SER A 60 8.19 -12.51 0.63
CA SER A 60 7.66 -13.64 -0.13
C SER A 60 6.18 -13.51 -0.51
N LYS A 61 5.42 -12.67 0.20
CA LYS A 61 3.98 -12.47 -0.02
C LYS A 61 3.66 -10.99 -0.12
N VAL A 62 2.55 -10.70 -0.80
CA VAL A 62 1.98 -9.35 -0.84
C VAL A 62 1.16 -9.15 0.44
N GLU A 63 1.66 -8.32 1.34
CA GLU A 63 1.02 -8.06 2.63
C GLU A 63 1.31 -6.64 3.12
N LEU A 64 0.32 -6.02 3.77
CA LEU A 64 0.53 -4.75 4.46
C LEU A 64 1.10 -5.07 5.84
N ALA A 65 2.39 -4.80 6.02
CA ALA A 65 3.13 -5.15 7.22
C ALA A 65 2.92 -4.14 8.35
N ASP A 66 2.77 -2.86 8.00
CA ASP A 66 2.64 -1.80 8.99
C ASP A 66 1.83 -0.61 8.45
N ILE A 67 1.18 0.11 9.35
CA ILE A 67 0.44 1.34 9.05
C ILE A 67 0.45 2.29 10.24
N ASP A 68 0.93 3.52 9.98
CA ASP A 68 1.03 4.59 10.95
C ASP A 68 0.33 5.85 10.45
N GLU A 69 -0.16 6.67 11.39
CA GLU A 69 -0.64 8.02 11.15
C GLU A 69 0.34 9.02 11.81
N PRO A 70 1.47 9.36 11.15
CA PRO A 70 2.45 10.27 11.72
C PRO A 70 1.90 11.69 11.93
N SER A 71 0.91 12.10 11.14
CA SER A 71 0.20 13.37 11.31
C SER A 71 -1.26 13.20 10.88
N ARG A 72 -2.14 14.11 11.33
CA ARG A 72 -3.58 13.98 11.10
C ARG A 72 -3.88 13.85 9.61
N CYS A 73 -4.54 12.74 9.23
CA CYS A 73 -4.93 12.44 7.85
C CYS A 73 -3.75 12.26 6.87
N GLU A 74 -2.53 12.08 7.38
CA GLU A 74 -1.37 11.63 6.62
C GLU A 74 -0.99 10.24 7.13
N TYR A 75 -0.99 9.27 6.22
CA TYR A 75 -0.70 7.88 6.56
C TYR A 75 0.62 7.44 5.93
N SER A 76 1.35 6.59 6.65
CA SER A 76 2.49 5.85 6.11
C SER A 76 2.26 4.37 6.30
N ALA A 77 2.49 3.57 5.27
CA ALA A 77 2.36 2.13 5.37
C ALA A 77 3.58 1.41 4.79
N LEU A 78 3.86 0.23 5.32
CA LEU A 78 4.88 -0.68 4.81
C LEU A 78 4.18 -1.85 4.12
N LEU A 79 4.43 -2.05 2.84
CA LEU A 79 3.90 -3.17 2.06
C LEU A 79 5.05 -4.08 1.62
N THR A 80 4.94 -5.34 2.00
CA THR A 80 5.84 -6.40 1.54
C THR A 80 5.35 -6.92 0.20
N THR A 81 6.26 -7.14 -0.76
CA THR A 81 5.93 -7.69 -2.08
C THR A 81 7.12 -8.46 -2.68
N PRO A 82 6.89 -9.60 -3.37
CA PRO A 82 7.94 -10.32 -4.07
C PRO A 82 8.48 -9.55 -5.28
N ALA A 83 7.74 -8.59 -5.81
CA ALA A 83 8.13 -7.81 -6.99
C ALA A 83 9.40 -6.96 -6.81
N LEU A 84 9.76 -6.64 -5.56
CA LEU A 84 11.00 -5.90 -5.25
C LEU A 84 12.19 -6.78 -4.92
N CYS A 85 12.00 -8.10 -4.85
CA CYS A 85 13.09 -9.01 -4.53
C CYS A 85 14.01 -9.17 -5.75
N GLN A 86 15.29 -8.92 -5.56
CA GLN A 86 16.33 -9.15 -6.55
C GLN A 86 17.15 -10.37 -6.13
N GLU A 87 17.25 -11.37 -7.00
CA GLU A 87 17.97 -12.62 -6.72
C GLU A 87 19.43 -12.38 -6.34
N GLY A 88 20.10 -11.40 -6.96
CA GLY A 88 21.49 -11.05 -6.67
C GLY A 88 21.70 -10.50 -5.25
N ARG A 89 20.69 -9.84 -4.67
CA ARG A 89 20.82 -9.24 -3.33
C ARG A 89 20.82 -10.28 -2.21
N LEU A 90 20.21 -11.45 -2.42
CA LEU A 90 20.18 -12.51 -1.42
C LEU A 90 21.58 -13.04 -1.14
N LYS A 91 22.35 -13.34 -2.20
CA LYS A 91 23.73 -13.82 -2.10
C LYS A 91 24.64 -12.81 -1.40
N GLU A 92 24.53 -11.54 -1.76
CA GLU A 92 25.30 -10.48 -1.08
C GLU A 92 25.01 -10.39 0.42
N LEU A 93 23.78 -10.66 0.84
CA LEU A 93 23.40 -10.66 2.25
C LEU A 93 23.96 -11.90 2.97
N GLU A 94 23.95 -13.07 2.32
CA GLU A 94 24.54 -14.31 2.82
C GLU A 94 26.05 -14.14 3.02
N ASP A 95 26.77 -13.65 2.00
CA ASP A 95 28.22 -13.43 2.06
C ASP A 95 28.58 -12.44 3.19
N LYS A 96 27.78 -11.40 3.40
CA LYS A 96 27.98 -10.43 4.49
C LYS A 96 27.72 -11.04 5.87
N LEU A 97 26.71 -11.90 5.99
CA LEU A 97 26.41 -12.58 7.25
C LEU A 97 27.53 -13.55 7.63
N GLU A 98 28.08 -14.28 6.64
CA GLU A 98 29.23 -15.16 6.85
C GLU A 98 30.49 -14.39 7.28
N ALA A 99 30.73 -13.21 6.70
CA ALA A 99 31.84 -12.36 7.09
C ALA A 99 31.70 -11.89 8.55
N VAL A 100 30.51 -11.40 8.93
CA VAL A 100 30.24 -10.95 10.31
C VAL A 100 30.40 -12.09 11.33
N ASN A 101 29.93 -13.29 11.00
CA ASN A 101 30.04 -14.44 11.89
C ASN A 101 31.49 -14.92 12.08
N LYS A 102 32.37 -14.75 11.07
CA LYS A 102 33.79 -15.08 11.19
C LYS A 102 34.56 -14.11 12.07
N ASP A 103 34.12 -12.85 12.12
CA ASP A 103 34.73 -11.80 12.95
C ASP A 103 34.21 -11.80 14.39
N GLN A 104 33.27 -12.69 14.76
CA GLN A 104 32.82 -12.83 16.14
C GLN A 104 33.88 -13.61 16.96
N PRO A 105 34.61 -12.96 17.91
CA PRO A 105 35.48 -13.71 18.80
C PRO A 105 34.63 -14.68 19.62
N GLN A 106 34.92 -15.99 19.49
CA GLN A 106 34.42 -17.00 20.41
C GLN A 106 35.08 -16.74 21.78
N GLY A 107 34.39 -15.99 22.63
CA GLY A 107 34.89 -15.62 23.95
C GLY A 107 33.74 -15.32 24.89
N HIS A 108 32.97 -16.35 25.23
CA HIS A 108 32.12 -16.33 26.42
C HIS A 108 32.79 -17.23 27.47
N ASP A 109 33.91 -16.76 28.01
CA ASP A 109 34.38 -17.23 29.31
C ASP A 109 33.50 -16.52 30.35
N GLU A 110 32.39 -17.16 30.73
CA GLU A 110 31.72 -16.83 31.99
C GLU A 110 32.15 -17.86 33.04
N LEU A 111 32.67 -17.30 34.14
CA LEU A 111 33.22 -17.95 35.34
C LEU A 111 32.26 -18.94 36.00
#